data_AF-A0A7C3CU30-F1
#
_entry.id   AF-A0A7C3CU30-F1
#
_cell.length_a   1.000
_cell.length_b   1.000
_cell.length_c   1.000
_cell.angle_alpha   90.00
_cell.angle_beta   90.00
_cell.angle_gamma   90.00
#
_symmetry.space_group_name_H-M   'P 1'
#
loop_
_entity.id
_entity.type
_entity.pdbx_description
1 polymer ?
#
loop_
_entity_poly.entity_id
_entity_poly.type
_entity_poly.pdbx_seq_one_letter_code
_entity_poly.pdbx_strand_id
1 'polypeptide(L)'
;MQKTKIILFLLLISFSSLSFAGWVNNAKKAIEDDQYDLCIDTAKPHKKDEIGLMLLAFCHLQNYTFNHTKADKQYFKSYMDLLEDKVSAKSLDNIFYFVQLSDKPTVVKAARKLVKRAFKNIHNIEDVPKLIKFMDSDDKKTQKMAFNSAYRIIKPKRKYVQKGGTLREKDIHIMSNEKLIRTLLKHAKNSKASKTLVMIEKPVLKYISDYDGKSISKLEVKINKAIAKREKKYPKSNWYSATGKIR
;
A
#
# COMPACT_ATOMS: atom_id res chain seq x y z
N MET A 1 -57.02 2.12 13.82
CA MET A 1 -56.43 2.63 12.56
C MET A 1 -55.12 3.35 12.86
N GLN A 2 -53.98 2.67 12.81
CA GLN A 2 -52.68 3.29 13.05
C GLN A 2 -51.56 2.43 12.44
N LYS A 3 -51.44 2.43 11.10
CA LYS A 3 -50.33 1.80 10.37
C LYS A 3 -50.02 2.56 9.08
N THR A 4 -49.56 3.80 9.19
CA THR A 4 -48.99 4.54 8.06
C THR A 4 -48.06 5.63 8.58
N LYS A 5 -46.87 5.27 9.06
CA LYS A 5 -45.78 6.23 9.35
C LYS A 5 -44.39 5.59 9.59
N ILE A 6 -44.10 4.43 9.01
CA ILE A 6 -42.76 3.80 9.09
C ILE A 6 -42.33 3.28 7.70
N ILE A 7 -42.46 4.10 6.66
CA ILE A 7 -41.81 3.86 5.36
C ILE A 7 -41.28 5.19 4.80
N LEU A 8 -40.62 5.99 5.65
CA LEU A 8 -39.92 7.20 5.17
C LEU A 8 -38.61 7.50 5.93
N PHE A 9 -38.01 6.49 6.56
CA PHE A 9 -36.74 6.65 7.29
C PHE A 9 -35.64 5.67 6.85
N LEU A 10 -35.91 4.82 5.84
CA LEU A 10 -34.97 3.82 5.31
C LEU A 10 -34.59 4.07 3.84
N LEU A 11 -34.81 5.28 3.33
CA LEU A 11 -34.44 5.71 1.97
C LEU A 11 -33.53 6.95 1.94
N LEU A 12 -32.85 7.24 3.06
CA LEU A 12 -31.94 8.39 3.20
C LEU A 12 -30.50 8.01 3.59
N ILE A 13 -30.16 6.71 3.65
CA ILE A 13 -28.82 6.25 4.03
C ILE A 13 -28.00 5.73 2.82
N SER A 14 -28.58 5.66 1.63
CA SER A 14 -27.91 5.15 0.41
C SER A 14 -27.41 6.22 -0.57
N PHE A 15 -27.69 7.52 -0.35
CA PHE A 15 -27.25 8.58 -1.28
C PHE A 15 -25.91 9.23 -0.93
N SER A 16 -25.41 9.08 0.29
CA SER A 16 -24.14 9.72 0.71
C SER A 16 -22.89 9.02 0.17
N SER A 17 -23.00 7.76 -0.28
CA SER A 17 -21.90 7.02 -0.91
C SER A 17 -21.86 7.17 -2.44
N LEU A 18 -22.99 7.47 -3.09
CA LEU A 18 -23.02 7.75 -4.54
C LEU A 18 -22.51 9.16 -4.88
N SER A 19 -22.81 10.18 -4.06
CA SER A 19 -22.34 11.55 -4.31
C SER A 19 -20.82 11.71 -4.13
N PHE A 20 -20.21 10.93 -3.23
CA PHE A 20 -18.77 10.96 -2.97
C PHE A 20 -17.91 10.41 -4.13
N ALA A 21 -18.45 9.51 -4.95
CA ALA A 21 -17.76 8.96 -6.11
C ALA A 21 -17.99 9.78 -7.40
N GLY A 22 -19.12 10.49 -7.51
CA GLY A 22 -19.50 11.21 -8.72
C GLY A 22 -18.51 12.32 -9.10
N TRP A 23 -18.12 13.17 -8.14
CA TRP A 23 -17.19 14.27 -8.43
C TRP A 23 -15.80 13.77 -8.83
N VAL A 24 -15.31 12.67 -8.21
CA VAL A 24 -14.01 12.09 -8.55
C VAL A 24 -14.02 11.59 -9.99
N ASN A 25 -15.08 10.87 -10.39
CA ASN A 25 -15.20 10.36 -11.74
C ASN A 25 -15.30 11.50 -12.77
N ASN A 26 -16.07 12.55 -12.45
CA ASN A 26 -16.17 13.73 -13.32
C ASN A 26 -14.82 14.44 -13.48
N ALA A 27 -14.08 14.65 -12.38
CA ALA A 27 -12.77 15.28 -12.44
C ALA A 27 -11.72 14.42 -13.16
N LYS A 28 -11.77 13.09 -12.99
CA LYS A 28 -10.94 12.12 -13.72
C LYS A 28 -11.21 12.14 -15.21
N LYS A 29 -12.49 12.16 -15.59
CA LYS A 29 -12.87 12.31 -17.00
C LYS A 29 -12.40 13.64 -17.57
N ALA A 30 -12.56 14.74 -16.84
CA ALA A 30 -12.10 16.05 -17.27
C ALA A 30 -10.58 16.10 -17.51
N ILE A 31 -9.75 15.49 -16.64
CA ILE A 31 -8.30 15.42 -16.90
C ILE A 31 -7.95 14.49 -18.07
N GLU A 32 -8.68 13.39 -18.27
CA GLU A 32 -8.51 12.49 -19.42
C GLU A 32 -8.80 13.23 -20.74
N ASP A 33 -9.91 13.98 -20.78
CA ASP A 33 -10.41 14.75 -21.93
C ASP A 33 -9.68 16.11 -22.12
N ASP A 34 -8.56 16.34 -21.44
CA ASP A 34 -7.76 17.59 -21.46
C ASP A 34 -8.52 18.87 -21.02
N GLN A 35 -9.62 18.72 -20.29
CA GLN A 35 -10.42 19.79 -19.69
C GLN A 35 -9.88 20.17 -18.29
N TYR A 36 -8.66 20.68 -18.23
CA TYR A 36 -7.95 20.92 -16.96
C TYR A 36 -8.61 21.95 -16.05
N ASP A 37 -9.21 23.01 -16.60
CA ASP A 37 -9.89 24.02 -15.79
C ASP A 37 -11.17 23.46 -15.16
N LEU A 38 -11.92 22.64 -15.91
CA LEU A 38 -13.07 21.91 -15.38
C LEU A 38 -12.66 20.92 -14.28
N CYS A 39 -11.54 20.20 -14.47
CA CYS A 39 -10.93 19.35 -13.45
C CYS A 39 -10.62 20.16 -12.17
N ILE A 40 -10.00 21.33 -12.32
CA ILE A 40 -9.62 22.20 -11.20
C ILE A 40 -10.86 22.67 -10.45
N ASP A 41 -11.87 23.19 -11.15
CA ASP A 41 -13.10 23.68 -10.52
C ASP A 41 -13.86 22.58 -9.81
N THR A 42 -13.89 21.37 -10.39
CA THR A 42 -14.51 20.19 -9.77
C THR A 42 -13.74 19.74 -8.51
N ALA A 43 -12.40 19.75 -8.53
CA ALA A 43 -11.57 19.25 -7.44
C ALA A 43 -11.32 20.28 -6.32
N LYS A 44 -11.46 21.58 -6.59
CA LYS A 44 -11.14 22.68 -5.66
C LYS A 44 -11.91 22.63 -4.33
N PRO A 45 -13.23 22.32 -4.29
CA PRO A 45 -13.96 22.11 -3.03
C PRO A 45 -13.37 20.95 -2.19
N HIS A 46 -12.73 19.99 -2.85
CA HIS A 46 -12.18 18.76 -2.28
C HIS A 46 -10.67 18.82 -2.04
N LYS A 47 -10.07 20.01 -1.96
CA LYS A 47 -8.63 20.20 -1.71
C LYS A 47 -8.12 19.62 -0.37
N LYS A 48 -9.01 19.16 0.51
CA LYS A 48 -8.62 18.44 1.73
C LYS A 48 -8.46 16.94 1.50
N ASP A 49 -9.10 16.40 0.46
CA ASP A 49 -9.02 15.00 0.07
C ASP A 49 -7.72 14.75 -0.72
N GLU A 50 -7.06 13.62 -0.48
CA GLU A 50 -5.79 13.30 -1.15
C GLU A 50 -5.95 13.24 -2.67
N ILE A 51 -7.03 12.62 -3.16
CA ILE A 51 -7.31 12.55 -4.61
C ILE A 51 -7.62 13.93 -5.20
N GLY A 52 -8.33 14.80 -4.47
CA GLY A 52 -8.60 16.17 -4.89
C GLY A 52 -7.31 16.97 -5.02
N LEU A 53 -6.40 16.85 -4.05
CA LEU A 53 -5.06 17.45 -4.13
C LEU A 53 -4.24 16.91 -5.30
N MET A 54 -4.31 15.60 -5.60
CA MET A 54 -3.62 15.03 -6.76
C MET A 54 -4.16 15.58 -8.08
N LEU A 55 -5.49 15.65 -8.22
CA LEU A 55 -6.15 16.22 -9.40
C LEU A 55 -5.74 17.68 -9.60
N LEU A 56 -5.82 18.50 -8.54
CA LEU A 56 -5.37 19.89 -8.59
C LEU A 56 -3.89 20.00 -8.97
N ALA A 57 -3.00 19.24 -8.31
CA ALA A 57 -1.58 19.26 -8.62
C ALA A 57 -1.32 18.92 -10.09
N PHE A 58 -1.90 17.84 -10.60
CA PHE A 58 -1.63 17.37 -11.95
C PHE A 58 -2.31 18.18 -13.04
N CYS A 59 -3.50 18.74 -12.81
CA CYS A 59 -4.13 19.68 -13.73
C CYS A 59 -3.32 21.00 -13.83
N HIS A 60 -2.82 21.55 -12.71
CA HIS A 60 -1.89 22.69 -12.77
C HIS A 60 -0.54 22.34 -13.43
N LEU A 61 -0.02 21.11 -13.25
CA LEU A 61 1.18 20.68 -13.97
C LEU A 61 0.96 20.67 -15.49
N GLN A 62 -0.22 20.22 -15.95
CA GLN A 62 -0.56 20.23 -17.37
C GLN A 62 -0.72 21.66 -17.90
N ASN A 63 -1.51 22.50 -17.23
CA ASN A 63 -1.64 23.92 -17.60
C ASN A 63 -0.27 24.63 -17.67
N TYR A 64 0.64 24.37 -16.73
CA TYR A 64 2.01 24.90 -16.80
C TYR A 64 2.82 24.34 -17.99
N THR A 65 2.60 23.09 -18.37
CA THR A 65 3.29 22.46 -19.49
C THR A 65 2.89 23.11 -20.82
N PHE A 66 1.61 23.46 -20.98
CA PHE A 66 1.09 24.11 -22.19
C PHE A 66 1.30 25.64 -22.21
N ASN A 67 1.01 26.31 -21.09
CA ASN A 67 0.89 27.77 -21.04
C ASN A 67 2.08 28.46 -20.35
N HIS A 68 2.95 27.69 -19.68
CA HIS A 68 4.13 28.19 -18.96
C HIS A 68 3.84 29.29 -17.91
N THR A 69 2.63 29.31 -17.34
CA THR A 69 2.26 30.33 -16.35
C THR A 69 2.98 30.11 -15.01
N LYS A 70 3.48 31.20 -14.40
CA LYS A 70 4.16 31.12 -13.09
C LYS A 70 3.21 30.65 -11.98
N ALA A 71 1.93 31.03 -12.06
CA ALA A 71 0.91 30.66 -11.08
C ALA A 71 0.68 29.15 -11.05
N ASP A 72 0.49 28.50 -12.20
CA ASP A 72 0.30 27.05 -12.27
C ASP A 72 1.50 26.27 -11.72
N LYS A 73 2.71 26.72 -12.03
CA LYS A 73 3.94 26.16 -11.45
C LYS A 73 3.94 26.23 -9.91
N GLN A 74 3.53 27.37 -9.36
CA GLN A 74 3.48 27.59 -7.92
C GLN A 74 2.40 26.73 -7.25
N TYR A 75 1.20 26.62 -7.85
CA TYR A 75 0.14 25.77 -7.35
C TYR A 75 0.54 24.29 -7.39
N PHE A 76 1.08 23.82 -8.51
CA PHE A 76 1.61 22.46 -8.62
C PHE A 76 2.61 22.17 -7.51
N LYS A 77 3.61 23.04 -7.31
CA LYS A 77 4.63 22.85 -6.26
C LYS A 77 3.98 22.79 -4.87
N SER A 78 3.10 23.74 -4.56
CA SER A 78 2.45 23.82 -3.25
C SER A 78 1.62 22.57 -2.95
N TYR A 79 0.85 22.08 -3.92
CA TYR A 79 0.05 20.86 -3.74
C TYR A 79 0.92 19.59 -3.69
N MET A 80 1.99 19.52 -4.49
CA MET A 80 2.93 18.41 -4.44
C MET A 80 3.64 18.31 -3.09
N ASP A 81 4.12 19.43 -2.53
CA ASP A 81 4.77 19.45 -1.23
C ASP A 81 3.83 18.90 -0.13
N LEU A 82 2.54 19.29 -0.16
CA LEU A 82 1.52 18.75 0.74
C LEU A 82 1.25 17.25 0.51
N LEU A 83 1.28 16.79 -0.73
CA LEU A 83 1.06 15.39 -1.07
C LEU A 83 2.22 14.51 -0.62
N GLU A 84 3.46 14.94 -0.80
CA GLU A 84 4.64 14.13 -0.49
C GLU A 84 4.69 13.67 0.97
N ASP A 85 4.14 14.45 1.90
CA ASP A 85 4.10 14.08 3.31
C ASP A 85 2.87 13.25 3.69
N LYS A 86 1.77 13.38 2.95
CA LYS A 86 0.51 12.68 3.24
C LYS A 86 0.42 11.29 2.60
N VAL A 87 0.98 11.14 1.39
CA VAL A 87 0.78 9.91 0.62
C VAL A 87 1.23 8.67 1.38
N SER A 88 0.39 7.64 1.34
CA SER A 88 0.54 6.41 2.10
C SER A 88 0.15 5.20 1.26
N ALA A 89 0.06 4.02 1.88
CA ALA A 89 -0.41 2.81 1.22
C ALA A 89 -1.83 2.95 0.65
N LYS A 90 -2.70 3.75 1.30
CA LYS A 90 -4.08 3.98 0.85
C LYS A 90 -4.14 4.83 -0.42
N SER A 91 -3.14 5.67 -0.64
CA SER A 91 -3.07 6.59 -1.76
C SER A 91 -2.56 5.92 -3.04
N LEU A 92 -1.96 4.73 -2.95
CA LEU A 92 -1.29 4.09 -4.09
C LEU A 92 -2.21 3.88 -5.30
N ASP A 93 -3.45 3.44 -5.11
CA ASP A 93 -4.39 3.23 -6.23
C ASP A 93 -4.70 4.53 -6.97
N ASN A 94 -4.91 5.60 -6.20
CA ASN A 94 -5.13 6.93 -6.75
C ASN A 94 -3.90 7.45 -7.50
N ILE A 95 -2.69 7.18 -7.00
CA ILE A 95 -1.46 7.57 -7.70
C ILE A 95 -1.29 6.75 -8.99
N PHE A 96 -1.58 5.45 -8.96
CA PHE A 96 -1.45 4.56 -10.12
C PHE A 96 -2.40 4.91 -11.26
N TYR A 97 -3.58 5.46 -10.94
CA TYR A 97 -4.45 6.07 -11.95
C TYR A 97 -3.68 7.11 -12.80
N PHE A 98 -2.95 8.05 -12.18
CA PHE A 98 -2.15 9.04 -12.93
C PHE A 98 -0.90 8.45 -13.61
N VAL A 99 -0.40 7.30 -13.15
CA VAL A 99 0.68 6.59 -13.83
C VAL A 99 0.20 5.93 -15.13
N GLN A 100 -1.11 5.66 -15.25
CA GLN A 100 -1.74 5.05 -16.42
C GLN A 100 -2.09 6.05 -17.53
N LEU A 101 -2.05 7.36 -17.26
CA LEU A 101 -2.26 8.42 -18.26
C LEU A 101 -1.03 8.57 -19.18
N SER A 102 -0.78 7.55 -20.01
CA SER A 102 0.44 7.42 -20.82
C SER A 102 0.63 8.54 -21.85
N ASP A 103 -0.45 9.15 -22.29
CA ASP A 103 -0.54 10.34 -23.14
C ASP A 103 -0.04 11.63 -22.43
N LYS A 104 0.11 11.59 -21.10
CA LYS A 104 0.47 12.72 -20.24
C LYS A 104 1.82 12.51 -19.54
N PRO A 105 2.96 12.54 -20.26
CA PRO A 105 4.25 12.08 -19.74
C PRO A 105 4.80 12.90 -18.55
N THR A 106 4.50 14.19 -18.47
CA THR A 106 4.88 15.06 -17.33
C THR A 106 4.16 14.64 -16.05
N VAL A 107 2.86 14.36 -16.14
CA VAL A 107 2.04 13.83 -15.04
C VAL A 107 2.52 12.44 -14.63
N VAL A 108 2.75 11.52 -15.58
CA VAL A 108 3.28 10.18 -15.27
C VAL A 108 4.62 10.27 -14.52
N LYS A 109 5.52 11.18 -14.94
CA LYS A 109 6.81 11.39 -14.29
C LYS A 109 6.63 11.91 -12.85
N ALA A 110 5.72 12.85 -12.61
CA ALA A 110 5.42 13.37 -11.29
C ALA A 110 4.73 12.32 -10.39
N ALA A 111 3.72 11.61 -10.92
CA ALA A 111 3.02 10.53 -10.23
C ALA A 111 3.98 9.41 -9.80
N ARG A 112 4.93 9.01 -10.65
CA ARG A 112 5.97 8.03 -10.27
C ARG A 112 6.87 8.51 -9.13
N LYS A 113 7.07 9.82 -8.94
CA LYS A 113 7.75 10.35 -7.74
C LYS A 113 6.88 10.17 -6.51
N LEU A 114 5.58 10.47 -6.59
CA LEU A 114 4.63 10.21 -5.51
C LEU A 114 4.53 8.71 -5.19
N VAL A 115 4.57 7.80 -6.15
CA VAL A 115 4.59 6.34 -5.88
C VAL A 115 5.78 6.00 -4.99
N LYS A 116 6.99 6.48 -5.33
CA LYS A 116 8.20 6.24 -4.53
C LYS A 116 8.03 6.79 -3.11
N ARG A 117 7.48 7.99 -2.98
CA ARG A 117 7.26 8.65 -1.69
C ARG A 117 6.21 7.91 -0.85
N ALA A 118 5.09 7.53 -1.46
CA ALA A 118 4.02 6.74 -0.85
C ALA A 118 4.59 5.44 -0.28
N PHE A 119 5.33 4.64 -1.07
CA PHE A 119 6.01 3.45 -0.57
C PHE A 119 7.01 3.78 0.54
N LYS A 120 7.76 4.88 0.46
CA LYS A 120 8.69 5.29 1.52
C LYS A 120 7.98 5.54 2.85
N ASN A 121 6.77 6.09 2.83
CA ASN A 121 5.98 6.45 4.01
C ASN A 121 5.21 5.26 4.64
N ILE A 122 5.25 4.06 4.04
CA ILE A 122 4.55 2.88 4.57
C ILE A 122 5.37 2.24 5.71
N HIS A 123 4.87 2.36 6.93
CA HIS A 123 5.54 1.85 8.14
C HIS A 123 4.65 0.95 9.02
N ASN A 124 3.34 0.97 8.79
CA ASN A 124 2.36 0.26 9.62
C ASN A 124 2.17 -1.18 9.16
N ILE A 125 1.94 -2.10 10.11
CA ILE A 125 1.77 -3.53 9.79
C ILE A 125 0.47 -3.75 9.01
N GLU A 126 -0.56 -2.96 9.32
CA GLU A 126 -1.90 -2.95 8.73
C GLU A 126 -1.90 -2.60 7.24
N ASP A 127 -0.81 -2.01 6.74
CA ASP A 127 -0.65 -1.70 5.32
C ASP A 127 -0.06 -2.85 4.52
N VAL A 128 0.56 -3.85 5.16
CA VAL A 128 1.18 -4.99 4.46
C VAL A 128 0.20 -5.74 3.55
N PRO A 129 -1.07 -6.03 3.95
CA PRO A 129 -2.03 -6.67 3.06
C PRO A 129 -2.29 -5.88 1.77
N LYS A 130 -2.27 -4.54 1.84
CA LYS A 130 -2.48 -3.67 0.67
C LYS A 130 -1.31 -3.74 -0.31
N LEU A 131 -0.12 -4.12 0.17
CA LEU A 131 1.08 -4.28 -0.68
C LEU A 131 1.00 -5.51 -1.58
N ILE A 132 0.19 -6.52 -1.23
CA ILE A 132 0.14 -7.82 -1.91
C ILE A 132 -0.10 -7.65 -3.41
N LYS A 133 -1.10 -6.85 -3.80
CA LYS A 133 -1.40 -6.63 -5.24
C LYS A 133 -0.23 -5.99 -6.00
N PHE A 134 0.56 -5.14 -5.33
CA PHE A 134 1.73 -4.51 -5.93
C PHE A 134 2.95 -5.46 -5.99
N MET A 135 2.96 -6.55 -5.21
CA MET A 135 3.98 -7.60 -5.33
C MET A 135 3.79 -8.45 -6.59
N ASP A 136 2.56 -8.57 -7.10
CA ASP A 136 2.26 -9.25 -8.36
C ASP A 136 2.21 -8.29 -9.57
N SER A 137 2.62 -7.03 -9.40
CA SER A 137 2.70 -6.05 -10.48
C SER A 137 3.75 -6.42 -11.54
N ASP A 138 3.41 -6.25 -12.82
CA ASP A 138 4.35 -6.42 -13.95
C ASP A 138 5.46 -5.35 -13.98
N ASP A 139 5.18 -4.15 -13.46
CA ASP A 139 6.25 -3.16 -13.24
C ASP A 139 7.21 -3.61 -12.14
N LYS A 140 8.39 -4.08 -12.56
CA LYS A 140 9.49 -4.52 -11.68
C LYS A 140 9.88 -3.47 -10.64
N LYS A 141 9.75 -2.16 -10.95
CA LYS A 141 10.07 -1.09 -9.98
C LYS A 141 9.03 -1.06 -8.86
N THR A 142 7.75 -1.07 -9.19
CA THR A 142 6.63 -1.15 -8.24
C THR A 142 6.72 -2.41 -7.40
N GLN A 143 6.90 -3.57 -8.03
CA GLN A 143 7.09 -4.85 -7.35
C GLN A 143 8.24 -4.79 -6.33
N LYS A 144 9.40 -4.25 -6.74
CA LYS A 144 10.56 -4.08 -5.85
C LYS A 144 10.23 -3.17 -4.66
N MET A 145 9.48 -2.09 -4.85
CA MET A 145 9.06 -1.19 -3.77
C MET A 145 8.09 -1.86 -2.80
N ALA A 146 7.15 -2.66 -3.29
CA ALA A 146 6.23 -3.44 -2.46
C ALA A 146 6.97 -4.42 -1.55
N PHE A 147 7.89 -5.23 -2.11
CA PHE A 147 8.70 -6.16 -1.31
C PHE A 147 9.62 -5.44 -0.31
N ASN A 148 10.23 -4.32 -0.71
CA ASN A 148 11.06 -3.52 0.20
C ASN A 148 10.25 -2.99 1.39
N SER A 149 9.03 -2.51 1.13
CA SER A 149 8.15 -1.96 2.16
C SER A 149 7.69 -3.05 3.12
N ALA A 150 7.23 -4.19 2.61
CA ALA A 150 6.82 -5.33 3.45
C ALA A 150 7.98 -5.82 4.35
N TYR A 151 9.19 -5.97 3.78
CA TYR A 151 10.37 -6.34 4.54
C TYR A 151 10.72 -5.32 5.63
N ARG A 152 10.64 -4.01 5.31
CA ARG A 152 10.93 -2.92 6.25
C ARG A 152 9.97 -2.93 7.43
N ILE A 153 8.71 -3.31 7.22
CA ILE A 153 7.67 -3.37 8.25
C ILE A 153 7.81 -4.64 9.11
N ILE A 154 8.03 -5.80 8.48
CA ILE A 154 8.08 -7.10 9.17
C ILE A 154 9.38 -7.30 9.95
N LYS A 155 10.53 -6.86 9.41
CA LYS A 155 11.85 -7.07 10.03
C LYS A 155 11.94 -6.53 11.48
N PRO A 156 11.51 -5.30 11.80
CA PRO A 156 11.51 -4.80 13.18
C PRO A 156 10.63 -5.62 14.13
N LYS A 157 9.46 -6.08 13.67
CA LYS A 157 8.57 -6.93 14.47
C LYS A 157 9.25 -8.24 14.83
N ARG A 158 9.90 -8.88 13.84
CA ARG A 158 10.65 -10.10 14.11
C ARG A 158 11.84 -9.88 15.05
N LYS A 159 12.57 -8.79 14.86
CA LYS A 159 13.68 -8.41 15.74
C LYS A 159 13.25 -8.21 17.19
N TYR A 160 12.02 -7.73 17.44
CA TYR A 160 11.48 -7.59 18.78
C TYR A 160 11.39 -8.95 19.49
N VAL A 161 10.86 -9.99 18.82
CA VAL A 161 10.84 -11.36 19.36
C VAL A 161 12.25 -11.89 19.60
N GLN A 162 13.17 -11.68 18.65
CA GLN A 162 14.58 -12.11 18.81
C GLN A 162 15.29 -11.45 20.00
N LYS A 163 14.80 -10.30 20.46
CA LYS A 163 15.28 -9.58 21.65
C LYS A 163 14.56 -9.95 22.96
N GLY A 164 13.66 -10.93 22.94
CA GLY A 164 12.97 -11.38 24.15
C GLY A 164 11.50 -10.93 24.22
N GLY A 165 11.01 -10.23 23.20
CA GLY A 165 9.64 -9.73 23.15
C GLY A 165 8.61 -10.74 22.64
N THR A 166 7.37 -10.27 22.57
CA THR A 166 6.18 -10.98 22.08
C THR A 166 5.48 -10.12 21.03
N LEU A 167 5.15 -10.69 19.86
CA LEU A 167 4.37 -10.00 18.84
C LEU A 167 2.99 -9.61 19.40
N ARG A 168 2.46 -8.48 18.92
CA ARG A 168 1.06 -8.13 19.18
C ARG A 168 0.17 -9.01 18.31
N GLU A 169 -1.06 -9.25 18.75
CA GLU A 169 -2.04 -10.07 18.03
C GLU A 169 -2.19 -9.67 16.55
N LYS A 170 -2.32 -8.37 16.26
CA LYS A 170 -2.39 -7.86 14.88
C LYS A 170 -1.13 -8.16 14.05
N ASP A 171 0.05 -8.15 14.66
CA ASP A 171 1.30 -8.48 13.97
C ASP A 171 1.32 -9.99 13.65
N ILE A 172 0.83 -10.84 14.57
CA ILE A 172 0.67 -12.28 14.37
C ILE A 172 -0.26 -12.54 13.19
N HIS A 173 -1.48 -11.99 13.24
CA HIS A 173 -2.51 -12.17 12.21
C HIS A 173 -2.00 -11.81 10.81
N ILE A 174 -1.30 -10.68 10.68
CA ILE A 174 -0.79 -10.20 9.38
C ILE A 174 0.42 -11.05 8.93
N MET A 175 1.33 -11.41 9.83
CA MET A 175 2.51 -12.22 9.47
C MET A 175 2.17 -13.68 9.19
N SER A 176 1.06 -14.21 9.73
CA SER A 176 0.54 -15.54 9.40
C SER A 176 -0.47 -15.53 8.25
N ASN A 177 -0.71 -14.38 7.61
CA ASN A 177 -1.70 -14.29 6.54
C ASN A 177 -1.30 -15.16 5.34
N GLU A 178 -2.19 -16.07 4.95
CA GLU A 178 -1.94 -17.02 3.87
C GLU A 178 -1.62 -16.34 2.54
N LYS A 179 -2.44 -15.36 2.14
CA LYS A 179 -2.27 -14.66 0.87
C LYS A 179 -0.90 -13.97 0.80
N LEU A 180 -0.47 -13.32 1.87
CA LEU A 180 0.87 -12.73 1.96
C LEU A 180 1.97 -13.77 1.78
N ILE A 181 1.90 -14.88 2.53
CA ILE A 181 2.94 -15.92 2.51
C ILE A 181 3.04 -16.55 1.11
N ARG A 182 1.91 -16.92 0.51
CA ARG A 182 1.86 -17.51 -0.84
C ARG A 182 2.39 -16.55 -1.90
N THR A 183 2.02 -15.27 -1.86
CA THR A 183 2.58 -14.27 -2.77
C THR A 183 4.10 -14.13 -2.59
N LEU A 184 4.61 -14.11 -1.35
CA LEU A 184 6.05 -14.07 -1.12
C LEU A 184 6.77 -15.34 -1.63
N LEU A 185 6.17 -16.53 -1.46
CA LEU A 185 6.73 -17.81 -1.91
C LEU A 185 6.81 -17.90 -3.44
N LYS A 186 5.75 -17.48 -4.14
CA LYS A 186 5.73 -17.34 -5.62
C LYS A 186 6.91 -16.52 -6.12
N HIS A 187 7.32 -15.52 -5.34
CA HIS A 187 8.43 -14.62 -5.65
C HIS A 187 9.70 -14.88 -4.84
N ALA A 188 9.92 -16.11 -4.33
CA ALA A 188 11.05 -16.44 -3.45
C ALA A 188 12.44 -16.17 -4.04
N LYS A 189 12.57 -16.11 -5.38
CA LYS A 189 13.82 -15.70 -6.06
C LYS A 189 14.17 -14.22 -5.79
N ASN A 190 13.18 -13.38 -5.45
CA ASN A 190 13.41 -12.02 -5.02
C ASN A 190 14.05 -11.99 -3.61
N SER A 191 15.22 -11.34 -3.49
CA SER A 191 15.97 -11.27 -2.23
C SER A 191 15.14 -10.74 -1.05
N LYS A 192 14.26 -9.76 -1.28
CA LYS A 192 13.43 -9.15 -0.24
C LYS A 192 12.24 -10.02 0.12
N ALA A 193 11.65 -10.73 -0.84
CA ALA A 193 10.62 -11.72 -0.56
C ALA A 193 11.19 -12.85 0.31
N SER A 194 12.30 -13.46 -0.10
CA SER A 194 13.00 -14.50 0.67
C SER A 194 13.39 -14.04 2.09
N LYS A 195 13.96 -12.83 2.22
CA LYS A 195 14.29 -12.26 3.55
C LYS A 195 13.04 -12.01 4.39
N THR A 196 11.91 -11.65 3.80
CA THR A 196 10.65 -11.47 4.51
C THR A 196 10.11 -12.81 5.01
N LEU A 197 10.13 -13.85 4.18
CA LEU A 197 9.74 -15.21 4.56
C LEU A 197 10.58 -15.76 5.73
N VAL A 198 11.90 -15.54 5.70
CA VAL A 198 12.78 -15.89 6.84
C VAL A 198 12.42 -15.10 8.11
N MET A 199 11.92 -13.87 7.99
CA MET A 199 11.45 -13.10 9.15
C MET A 199 10.06 -13.58 9.63
N ILE A 200 9.25 -14.18 8.77
CA ILE A 200 7.97 -14.79 9.15
C ILE A 200 8.20 -16.13 9.85
N GLU A 201 9.15 -16.97 9.41
CA GLU A 201 9.46 -18.28 10.02
C GLU A 201 8.33 -19.33 9.97
N LYS A 202 7.87 -19.85 11.13
CA LYS A 202 7.04 -21.07 11.23
C LYS A 202 5.79 -21.05 10.33
N PRO A 203 5.01 -19.96 10.22
CA PRO A 203 3.83 -19.94 9.34
C PRO A 203 4.15 -20.23 7.88
N VAL A 204 5.37 -19.93 7.42
CA VAL A 204 5.78 -20.20 6.04
C VAL A 204 5.82 -21.69 5.76
N LEU A 205 6.23 -22.50 6.74
CA LEU A 205 6.42 -23.94 6.57
C LEU A 205 5.11 -24.67 6.23
N LYS A 206 3.95 -24.10 6.61
CA LYS A 206 2.64 -24.66 6.26
C LYS A 206 2.38 -24.69 4.74
N TYR A 207 3.00 -23.77 4.00
CA TYR A 207 2.69 -23.54 2.59
C TYR A 207 3.91 -23.76 1.68
N ILE A 208 5.08 -24.05 2.24
CA ILE A 208 6.33 -24.12 1.48
C ILE A 208 6.40 -25.37 0.58
N SER A 209 5.73 -26.45 0.98
CA SER A 209 5.63 -27.70 0.21
C SER A 209 4.91 -27.54 -1.12
N ASP A 210 4.08 -26.50 -1.27
CA ASP A 210 3.34 -26.24 -2.51
C ASP A 210 4.24 -25.61 -3.60
N TYR A 211 5.53 -25.41 -3.30
CA TYR A 211 6.48 -24.75 -4.19
C TYR A 211 7.76 -25.56 -4.29
N ASP A 212 8.25 -25.73 -5.51
CA ASP A 212 9.45 -26.52 -5.77
C ASP A 212 10.66 -25.68 -6.20
N GLY A 213 11.83 -26.31 -6.11
CA GLY A 213 13.08 -25.84 -6.71
C GLY A 213 14.14 -25.40 -5.70
N LYS A 214 15.38 -25.31 -6.19
CA LYS A 214 16.60 -25.04 -5.38
C LYS A 214 16.49 -23.78 -4.51
N SER A 215 15.76 -22.76 -4.94
CA SER A 215 15.53 -21.55 -4.14
C SER A 215 14.63 -21.80 -2.93
N ILE A 216 13.62 -22.66 -3.07
CA ILE A 216 12.69 -23.02 -2.00
C ILE A 216 13.38 -23.90 -0.96
N SER A 217 14.12 -24.93 -1.37
CA SER A 217 14.87 -25.77 -0.42
C SER A 217 15.91 -24.95 0.37
N LYS A 218 16.63 -24.03 -0.30
CA LYS A 218 17.54 -23.10 0.39
C LYS A 218 16.81 -22.15 1.34
N LEU A 219 15.60 -21.73 1.02
CA LEU A 219 14.78 -20.88 1.86
C LEU A 219 14.32 -21.65 3.11
N GLU A 220 13.84 -22.88 2.95
CA GLU A 220 13.41 -23.75 4.03
C GLU A 220 14.54 -23.97 5.05
N VAL A 221 15.75 -24.29 4.57
CA VAL A 221 16.95 -24.41 5.42
C VAL A 221 17.22 -23.12 6.20
N LYS A 222 17.03 -21.94 5.58
CA LYS A 222 17.22 -20.65 6.28
C LYS A 222 16.14 -20.41 7.33
N ILE A 223 14.90 -20.80 7.06
CA ILE A 223 13.79 -20.70 8.02
C ILE A 223 14.06 -21.60 9.21
N ASN A 224 14.40 -22.87 9.00
CA ASN A 224 14.71 -23.83 10.07
C ASN A 224 15.91 -23.37 10.90
N LYS A 225 16.96 -22.82 10.27
CA LYS A 225 18.08 -22.18 10.99
C LYS A 225 17.64 -20.99 11.85
N ALA A 226 16.73 -20.15 11.36
CA ALA A 226 16.20 -19.02 12.14
C ALA A 226 15.38 -19.50 13.36
N ILE A 227 14.54 -20.52 13.15
CA ILE A 227 13.75 -21.17 14.21
C ILE A 227 14.68 -21.75 15.29
N ALA A 228 15.65 -22.59 14.90
CA ALA A 228 16.60 -23.22 15.80
C ALA A 228 17.42 -22.18 16.58
N LYS A 229 17.82 -21.08 15.94
CA LYS A 229 18.54 -19.98 16.61
C LYS A 229 17.69 -19.31 17.69
N ARG A 230 16.38 -19.10 17.44
CA ARG A 230 15.46 -18.55 18.44
C ARG A 230 15.29 -19.54 19.60
N GLU A 231 15.03 -20.81 19.32
CA GLU A 231 14.75 -21.82 20.35
C GLU A 231 15.98 -22.10 21.20
N LYS A 232 17.19 -22.09 20.62
CA LYS A 232 18.44 -22.14 21.39
C LYS A 232 18.60 -20.97 22.35
N LYS A 233 18.24 -19.75 21.91
CA LYS A 233 18.33 -18.55 22.76
C LYS A 233 17.23 -18.50 23.82
N TYR A 234 16.04 -18.99 23.48
CA TYR A 234 14.87 -19.00 24.34
C TYR A 234 14.16 -20.36 24.27
N PRO A 235 14.53 -21.33 25.13
CA PRO A 235 14.03 -22.70 25.03
C PRO A 235 12.51 -22.86 25.16
N LYS A 236 11.86 -21.97 25.92
CA LYS A 236 10.39 -21.96 26.10
C LYS A 236 9.65 -21.14 25.04
N SER A 237 10.33 -20.66 24.01
CA SER A 237 9.74 -19.76 23.02
C SER A 237 8.79 -20.46 22.05
N ASN A 238 7.73 -19.76 21.67
CA ASN A 238 6.91 -20.11 20.51
C ASN A 238 7.19 -19.13 19.35
N TRP A 239 6.55 -19.34 18.20
CA TRP A 239 6.83 -18.54 17.01
C TRP A 239 6.72 -17.03 17.26
N TYR A 240 5.68 -16.59 17.98
CA TYR A 240 5.38 -15.17 18.19
C TYR A 240 5.91 -14.62 19.52
N SER A 241 6.42 -15.46 20.42
CA SER A 241 6.83 -15.08 21.78
C SER A 241 8.14 -15.73 22.18
N ALA A 242 9.12 -14.92 22.60
CA ALA A 242 10.37 -15.44 23.16
C ALA A 242 10.17 -16.17 24.49
N THR A 243 9.13 -15.86 25.26
CA THR A 243 8.90 -16.49 26.57
C THR A 243 7.84 -17.58 26.52
N GLY A 244 7.23 -17.81 25.35
CA GLY A 244 6.12 -18.75 25.17
C GLY A 244 4.77 -18.19 25.63
N LYS A 245 4.74 -17.00 26.23
CA LYS A 245 3.51 -16.34 26.70
C LYS A 245 2.78 -15.65 25.56
N ILE A 246 1.46 -15.73 25.56
CA ILE A 246 0.58 -14.85 24.78
C ILE A 246 0.53 -13.51 25.53
N ARG A 247 0.54 -12.41 24.77
CA ARG A 247 0.42 -11.06 25.33
C ARG A 247 -1.03 -10.67 25.44
#